data_AF-A0A8T7K6U8-F1
#
_entry.id   AF-A0A8T7K6U8-F1
#
_cell.length_a   1.000
_cell.length_b   1.000
_cell.length_c   1.000
_cell.angle_alpha   90.00
_cell.angle_beta   90.00
_cell.angle_gamma   90.00
#
_symmetry.space_group_name_H-M   'P 1'
#
loop_
_entity.id
_entity.type
_entity.pdbx_description
1 polymer ?
#
loop_
_entity_poly.entity_id
_entity_poly.type
_entity_poly.pdbx_seq_one_letter_code
_entity_poly.pdbx_strand_id
1 'polypeptide(L)'
;MFQQLAAFDAVQTGYQQMGDGMLERHTAMQWFERALQQGRMKRLMGGLIGAKRQLNTLADMKERVLDQHYIGVQTVALKAIRGSENRTREFDREFNPLADFVEQRWVSVASAQLKGVKLPPVELIKVGDSYYVRDGHHRISVAQARGQYDIEAIVVEWVVD
;
A
#
# COMPACT_ATOMS: atom_id res chain seq x y z
N MET A 1 25.53 -17.44 39.58
CA MET A 1 24.09 -17.77 39.52
C MET A 1 23.26 -16.74 38.73
N PHE A 2 23.68 -15.48 38.57
CA PHE A 2 22.95 -14.46 37.78
C PHE A 2 23.09 -14.55 36.24
N GLN A 3 24.16 -15.17 35.71
CA GLN A 3 24.33 -15.29 34.25
C GLN A 3 23.40 -16.32 33.58
N GLN A 4 22.90 -17.30 34.34
CA GLN A 4 22.10 -18.39 33.77
C GLN A 4 20.63 -17.99 33.52
N LEU A 5 20.09 -17.04 34.30
CA LEU A 5 18.75 -16.46 34.10
C LEU A 5 18.68 -15.59 32.84
N ALA A 6 19.70 -14.76 32.59
CA ALA A 6 19.74 -13.88 31.41
C ALA A 6 19.83 -14.65 30.08
N ALA A 7 20.54 -15.79 30.06
CA ALA A 7 20.61 -16.66 28.88
C ALA A 7 19.26 -17.36 28.61
N PHE A 8 18.52 -17.72 29.66
CA PHE A 8 17.20 -18.33 29.53
C PHE A 8 16.17 -17.33 29.01
N ASP A 9 16.17 -16.10 29.54
CA ASP A 9 15.29 -15.02 29.06
C ASP A 9 15.60 -14.65 27.60
N ALA A 10 16.88 -14.63 27.19
CA ALA A 10 17.27 -14.37 25.80
C ALA A 10 16.79 -15.47 24.84
N VAL A 11 16.86 -16.74 25.25
CA VAL A 11 16.38 -17.88 24.46
C VAL A 11 14.85 -17.87 24.39
N GLN A 12 14.16 -17.63 25.50
CA GLN A 12 12.69 -17.53 25.57
C GLN A 12 12.17 -16.37 24.70
N THR A 13 12.84 -15.21 24.76
CA THR A 13 12.55 -14.03 23.93
C THR A 13 12.77 -14.35 22.44
N GLY A 14 13.82 -15.10 22.11
CA GLY A 14 14.08 -15.56 20.74
C GLY A 14 12.97 -16.46 20.20
N TYR A 15 12.47 -17.40 21.01
CA TYR A 15 11.33 -18.26 20.62
C TYR A 15 10.03 -17.46 20.47
N GLN A 16 9.78 -16.48 21.34
CA GLN A 16 8.62 -15.59 21.24
C GLN A 16 8.70 -14.70 19.99
N GLN A 17 9.85 -14.09 19.69
CA GLN A 17 10.04 -13.28 18.48
C GLN A 17 9.96 -14.09 17.17
N MET A 18 10.34 -15.37 17.19
CA MET A 18 10.14 -16.28 16.05
C MET A 18 8.66 -16.65 15.87
N GLY A 19 7.93 -16.86 16.98
CA GLY A 19 6.47 -17.06 16.97
C GLY A 19 5.72 -15.84 16.43
N ASP A 20 6.05 -14.65 16.96
CA ASP A 20 5.63 -13.31 16.52
C ASP A 20 6.32 -12.88 15.21
N GLY A 21 6.85 -13.82 14.42
CA GLY A 21 7.18 -13.57 13.02
C GLY A 21 6.35 -14.41 12.08
N MET A 22 6.02 -15.64 12.50
CA MET A 22 5.19 -16.56 11.74
C MET A 22 3.71 -16.18 11.79
N LEU A 23 3.23 -15.70 12.95
CA LEU A 23 1.82 -15.31 13.13
C LEU A 23 1.42 -14.15 12.21
N GLU A 24 2.21 -13.08 12.17
CA GLU A 24 1.96 -11.88 11.38
C GLU A 24 2.07 -12.18 9.91
N ARG A 25 3.03 -13.02 9.50
CA ARG A 25 3.15 -13.45 8.11
C ARG A 25 1.92 -14.24 7.69
N HIS A 26 1.44 -15.15 8.54
CA HIS A 26 0.23 -15.92 8.27
C HIS A 26 -1.01 -15.02 8.19
N THR A 27 -1.20 -14.07 9.12
CA THR A 27 -2.27 -13.08 9.06
C THR A 27 -2.17 -12.20 7.81
N ALA A 28 -0.98 -11.74 7.47
CA ALA A 28 -0.73 -10.97 6.26
C ALA A 28 -1.06 -11.76 4.99
N MET A 29 -0.76 -13.06 4.96
CA MET A 29 -1.13 -13.95 3.85
C MET A 29 -2.65 -14.05 3.70
N GLN A 30 -3.39 -14.25 4.79
CA GLN A 30 -4.85 -14.29 4.75
C GLN A 30 -5.47 -12.98 4.26
N TRP A 31 -4.89 -11.84 4.64
CA TRP A 31 -5.35 -10.55 4.12
C TRP A 31 -5.03 -10.38 2.64
N PHE A 32 -3.86 -10.83 2.19
CA PHE A 32 -3.49 -10.82 0.78
C PHE A 32 -4.48 -11.63 -0.04
N GLU A 33 -4.77 -12.87 0.36
CA GLU A 33 -5.71 -13.74 -0.33
C GLU A 33 -7.10 -13.11 -0.47
N ARG A 34 -7.61 -12.51 0.61
CA ARG A 34 -8.89 -11.78 0.58
C ARG A 34 -8.86 -10.59 -0.36
N ALA A 35 -7.81 -9.77 -0.30
CA ALA A 35 -7.68 -8.60 -1.16
C ALA A 35 -7.56 -9.02 -2.65
N LEU A 36 -6.81 -10.08 -2.93
CA LEU A 36 -6.65 -10.65 -4.28
C LEU A 36 -7.98 -11.20 -4.82
N GLN A 37 -8.73 -11.93 -4.00
CA GLN A 37 -10.06 -12.43 -4.36
C GLN A 37 -11.02 -11.27 -4.64
N GLN A 38 -11.02 -10.22 -3.81
CA GLN A 38 -11.82 -9.01 -4.02
C GLN A 38 -11.47 -8.32 -5.35
N GLY A 39 -10.19 -8.11 -5.64
CA GLY A 39 -9.73 -7.51 -6.90
C GLY A 39 -10.13 -8.35 -8.12
N ARG A 40 -9.96 -9.67 -8.06
CA ARG A 40 -10.39 -10.60 -9.13
C ARG A 40 -11.90 -10.57 -9.34
N MET A 41 -12.68 -10.60 -8.27
CA MET A 41 -14.15 -10.54 -8.32
C MET A 41 -14.63 -9.23 -8.95
N LYS A 42 -14.10 -8.08 -8.49
CA LYS A 42 -14.43 -6.77 -9.06
C LYS A 42 -14.06 -6.66 -10.54
N ARG A 43 -12.94 -7.24 -10.94
CA ARG A 43 -12.52 -7.31 -12.35
C ARG A 43 -13.48 -8.11 -13.23
N LEU A 44 -14.03 -9.20 -12.70
CA LEU A 44 -15.02 -10.03 -13.39
C LEU A 44 -16.38 -9.32 -13.48
N MET A 45 -16.87 -8.72 -12.38
CA MET A 45 -18.15 -8.01 -12.35
C MET A 45 -18.13 -6.72 -13.20
N GLY A 46 -17.03 -5.95 -13.17
CA GLY A 46 -16.80 -4.83 -14.09
C GLY A 46 -16.62 -5.25 -15.56
N GLY A 47 -16.50 -6.56 -15.80
CA GLY A 47 -16.63 -7.27 -17.07
C GLY A 47 -17.85 -6.86 -17.90
N LEU A 48 -18.98 -6.78 -17.20
CA LEU A 48 -20.31 -6.69 -17.78
C LEU A 48 -20.84 -5.25 -17.91
N ILE A 49 -20.22 -4.28 -17.21
CA ILE A 49 -20.73 -2.90 -17.05
C ILE A 49 -19.82 -1.83 -17.72
N GLY A 50 -18.78 -2.24 -18.48
CA GLY A 50 -18.01 -1.30 -19.32
C GLY A 50 -17.19 -0.22 -18.59
N ALA A 51 -17.09 -0.27 -17.26
CA ALA A 51 -16.30 0.70 -16.50
C ALA A 51 -14.79 0.49 -16.74
N LYS A 52 -14.04 1.59 -16.97
CA LYS A 52 -12.57 1.58 -17.08
C LYS A 52 -11.97 0.84 -15.87
N ARG A 53 -11.16 -0.20 -16.11
CA ARG A 53 -10.76 -1.22 -15.10
C ARG A 53 -9.38 -1.00 -14.47
N GLN A 54 -8.62 -0.04 -14.98
CA GLN A 54 -7.25 0.24 -14.57
C GLN A 54 -7.19 1.55 -13.78
N LEU A 55 -6.21 1.66 -12.88
CA LEU A 55 -5.89 2.90 -12.17
C LEU A 55 -5.76 4.06 -13.17
N ASN A 56 -6.37 5.20 -12.85
CA ASN A 56 -6.17 6.41 -13.63
C ASN A 56 -4.68 6.73 -13.65
N THR A 57 -4.16 7.15 -14.80
CA THR A 57 -2.73 7.42 -14.97
C THR A 57 -2.51 8.91 -15.20
N LEU A 58 -1.55 9.53 -14.52
CA LEU A 58 -1.13 10.92 -14.79
C LEU A 58 -0.17 11.07 -15.96
N ALA A 59 0.39 9.97 -16.48
CA ALA A 59 1.35 9.98 -17.59
C ALA A 59 0.93 10.90 -18.74
N ASP A 60 -0.36 10.92 -19.09
CA ASP A 60 -0.90 11.72 -20.20
C ASP A 60 -0.97 13.24 -19.88
N MET A 61 -0.82 13.64 -18.61
CA MET A 61 -0.83 15.04 -18.14
C MET A 61 0.57 15.64 -17.98
N LYS A 62 1.63 14.84 -18.08
CA LYS A 62 3.00 15.28 -17.77
C LYS A 62 3.47 16.43 -18.67
N GLU A 63 3.02 16.48 -19.91
CA GLU A 63 3.35 17.54 -20.88
C GLU A 63 2.59 18.86 -20.62
N ARG A 64 1.54 18.82 -19.81
CA ARG A 64 0.66 19.95 -19.47
C ARG A 64 0.99 20.60 -18.14
N VAL A 65 2.07 20.14 -17.49
CA VAL A 65 2.49 20.62 -16.17
C VAL A 65 3.20 21.96 -16.33
N LEU A 66 2.63 23.00 -15.75
CA LEU A 66 3.16 24.36 -15.73
C LEU A 66 4.17 24.59 -14.59
N ASP A 67 3.90 24.00 -13.43
CA ASP A 67 4.77 24.11 -12.24
C ASP A 67 4.70 22.83 -11.38
N GLN A 68 5.76 22.56 -10.63
CA GLN A 68 5.82 21.46 -9.67
C GLN A 68 6.53 21.90 -8.40
N HIS A 69 5.89 21.74 -7.25
CA HIS A 69 6.50 22.10 -5.98
C HIS A 69 6.16 21.12 -4.86
N TYR A 70 7.13 20.91 -3.97
CA TYR A 70 6.97 20.08 -2.79
C TYR A 70 6.09 20.80 -1.74
N ILE A 71 5.05 20.12 -1.24
CA ILE A 71 4.09 20.68 -0.27
C ILE A 71 4.14 20.01 1.10
N GLY A 72 5.23 19.31 1.41
CA GLY A 72 5.44 18.72 2.73
C GLY A 72 4.96 17.26 2.87
N VAL A 73 5.07 16.77 4.10
CA VAL A 73 4.42 15.52 4.54
C VAL A 73 2.99 15.84 4.95
N GLN A 74 2.03 15.05 4.46
CA GLN A 74 0.60 15.23 4.73
C GLN A 74 -0.07 13.91 5.08
N THR A 75 -1.11 13.99 5.91
CA THR A 75 -2.07 12.91 6.11
C THR A 75 -3.12 12.98 5.02
N VAL A 76 -3.12 12.02 4.09
CA VAL A 76 -3.99 12.02 2.91
C VAL A 76 -5.05 10.94 3.04
N ALA A 77 -6.31 11.32 2.87
CA ALA A 77 -7.40 10.35 2.86
C ALA A 77 -7.22 9.35 1.70
N LEU A 78 -7.30 8.05 1.97
CA LEU A 78 -7.10 7.00 0.96
C LEU A 78 -8.08 7.13 -0.21
N LYS A 79 -9.31 7.61 0.08
CA LYS A 79 -10.34 7.89 -0.94
C LYS A 79 -9.97 9.02 -1.92
N ALA A 80 -9.04 9.90 -1.54
CA ALA A 80 -8.56 11.00 -2.38
C ALA A 80 -7.46 10.53 -3.35
N ILE A 81 -6.91 9.33 -3.15
CA ILE A 81 -5.94 8.71 -4.04
C ILE A 81 -6.69 8.04 -5.20
N ARG A 82 -6.66 8.66 -6.38
CA ARG A 82 -7.48 8.30 -7.54
C ARG A 82 -6.75 7.54 -8.63
N GLY A 83 -5.44 7.37 -8.49
CA GLY A 83 -4.64 6.75 -9.55
C GLY A 83 -3.16 6.65 -9.21
N SER A 84 -2.37 6.49 -10.26
CA SER A 84 -0.93 6.32 -10.22
C SER A 84 -0.26 7.30 -11.20
N GLU A 85 0.95 7.75 -10.90
CA GLU A 85 1.75 8.53 -11.86
C GLU A 85 1.95 7.74 -13.15
N ASN A 86 2.34 6.47 -12.99
CA ASN A 86 2.65 5.54 -14.07
C ASN A 86 1.57 4.46 -14.22
N ARG A 87 1.47 3.88 -15.42
CA ARG A 87 0.57 2.75 -15.68
C ARG A 87 1.06 1.53 -14.88
N THR A 88 0.17 0.95 -14.08
CA THR A 88 0.40 -0.32 -13.39
C THR A 88 -0.73 -1.30 -13.69
N ARG A 89 -0.39 -2.58 -13.77
CA ARG A 89 -1.34 -3.71 -13.96
C ARG A 89 -1.45 -4.59 -12.73
N GLU A 90 -0.70 -4.26 -11.69
CA GLU A 90 -0.62 -5.01 -10.44
C GLU A 90 -1.87 -4.82 -9.57
N PHE A 91 -2.54 -3.67 -9.73
CA PHE A 91 -3.63 -3.24 -8.86
C PHE A 91 -4.84 -2.76 -9.66
N ASP A 92 -6.04 -2.97 -9.10
CA ASP A 92 -7.26 -2.34 -9.60
C ASP A 92 -7.39 -0.88 -9.13
N ARG A 93 -8.50 -0.22 -9.50
CA ARG A 93 -8.77 1.19 -9.18
C ARG A 93 -8.93 1.49 -7.70
N GLU A 94 -9.19 0.47 -6.89
CA GLU A 94 -9.29 0.54 -5.44
C GLU A 94 -8.03 -0.04 -4.79
N PHE A 95 -6.94 -0.18 -5.54
CA PHE A 95 -5.67 -0.72 -5.09
C PHE A 95 -5.73 -2.18 -4.59
N ASN A 96 -6.74 -2.96 -4.98
CA ASN A 96 -6.74 -4.41 -4.71
C ASN A 96 -5.71 -5.10 -5.63
N PRO A 97 -4.92 -6.07 -5.13
CA PRO A 97 -3.98 -6.79 -5.96
C PRO A 97 -4.70 -7.64 -7.01
N LEU A 98 -4.11 -7.74 -8.21
CA LEU A 98 -4.70 -8.44 -9.36
C LEU A 98 -3.91 -9.67 -9.81
N ALA A 99 -2.71 -9.88 -9.27
CA ALA A 99 -1.79 -10.94 -9.68
C ALA A 99 -1.03 -11.52 -8.48
N ASP A 100 -0.61 -12.78 -8.60
CA ASP A 100 0.02 -13.50 -7.48
C ASP A 100 1.46 -13.03 -7.23
N PHE A 101 2.16 -12.53 -8.25
CA PHE A 101 3.56 -12.09 -8.11
C PHE A 101 3.75 -10.91 -7.14
N VAL A 102 2.69 -10.15 -6.80
CA VAL A 102 2.78 -9.08 -5.80
C VAL A 102 2.74 -9.58 -4.36
N GLU A 103 2.40 -10.86 -4.14
CA GLU A 103 2.23 -11.48 -2.83
C GLU A 103 3.42 -11.21 -1.90
N GLN A 104 4.63 -11.55 -2.35
CA GLN A 104 5.81 -11.49 -1.49
C GLN A 104 6.02 -10.10 -0.91
N ARG A 105 5.93 -9.06 -1.75
CA ARG A 105 6.10 -7.66 -1.32
C ARG A 105 4.91 -7.18 -0.49
N TRP A 106 3.69 -7.56 -0.87
CA TRP A 106 2.47 -7.21 -0.15
C TRP A 106 2.46 -7.79 1.27
N VAL A 107 2.72 -9.09 1.40
CA VAL A 107 2.80 -9.81 2.67
C VAL A 107 3.93 -9.26 3.55
N SER A 108 5.08 -8.92 2.95
CA SER A 108 6.18 -8.28 3.70
C SER A 108 5.76 -6.93 4.30
N VAL A 109 5.10 -6.08 3.52
CA VAL A 109 4.59 -4.78 3.98
C VAL A 109 3.54 -4.96 5.09
N ALA A 110 2.57 -5.84 4.90
CA ALA A 110 1.54 -6.12 5.89
C ALA A 110 2.11 -6.71 7.19
N SER A 111 3.09 -7.62 7.08
CA SER A 111 3.79 -8.20 8.23
C SER A 111 4.55 -7.12 9.01
N ALA A 112 5.25 -6.22 8.31
CA ALA A 112 5.95 -5.11 8.96
C ALA A 112 4.98 -4.19 9.72
N GLN A 113 3.83 -3.85 9.14
CA GLN A 113 2.81 -3.06 9.84
C GLN A 113 2.22 -3.79 11.05
N LEU A 114 1.97 -5.10 10.95
CA LEU A 114 1.47 -5.92 12.06
C LEU A 114 2.46 -5.94 13.24
N LYS A 115 3.76 -5.95 12.95
CA LYS A 115 4.84 -5.84 13.94
C LYS A 115 5.05 -4.44 14.50
N GLY A 116 4.24 -3.46 14.10
CA GLY A 116 4.41 -2.06 14.51
C GLY A 116 5.63 -1.37 13.92
N VAL A 117 6.25 -1.95 12.89
CA VAL A 117 7.39 -1.31 12.20
C VAL A 117 6.88 -0.08 11.47
N LYS A 118 7.46 1.08 11.79
CA LYS A 118 7.17 2.33 11.07
C LYS A 118 7.70 2.21 9.64
N LEU A 119 6.80 2.17 8.68
CA LEU A 119 7.13 2.21 7.26
C LEU A 119 7.34 3.67 6.82
N PRO A 120 8.15 3.93 5.79
CA PRO A 120 8.25 5.27 5.25
C PRO A 120 6.88 5.76 4.74
N PRO A 121 6.66 7.08 4.67
CA PRO A 121 5.52 7.64 3.96
C PRO A 121 5.45 7.13 2.52
N VAL A 122 4.25 7.19 1.93
CA VAL A 122 4.09 7.00 0.48
C VAL A 122 4.45 8.28 -0.27
N GLU A 123 4.69 8.20 -1.58
CA GLU A 123 4.94 9.38 -2.40
C GLU A 123 3.74 9.62 -3.31
N LEU A 124 3.15 10.82 -3.21
CA LEU A 124 1.97 11.20 -3.97
C LEU A 124 2.23 12.47 -4.79
N ILE A 125 1.59 12.52 -5.94
CA ILE A 125 1.42 13.73 -6.75
C ILE A 125 0.01 14.23 -6.54
N LYS A 126 -0.14 15.49 -6.16
CA LYS A 126 -1.42 16.19 -6.10
C LYS A 126 -1.65 16.94 -7.41
N VAL A 127 -2.84 16.77 -7.99
CA VAL A 127 -3.33 17.55 -9.14
C VAL A 127 -4.77 17.97 -8.85
N GLY A 128 -5.00 19.27 -8.68
CA GLY A 128 -6.27 19.76 -8.15
C GLY A 128 -6.60 19.11 -6.80
N ASP A 129 -7.78 18.50 -6.67
CA ASP A 129 -8.23 17.83 -5.44
C ASP A 129 -7.92 16.32 -5.40
N SER A 130 -7.17 15.80 -6.36
CA SER A 130 -6.88 14.37 -6.50
C SER A 130 -5.41 14.04 -6.30
N TYR A 131 -5.17 12.86 -5.75
CA TYR A 131 -3.82 12.35 -5.50
C TYR A 131 -3.53 11.12 -6.35
N TYR A 132 -2.27 10.98 -6.75
CA TYR A 132 -1.81 9.91 -7.62
C TYR A 132 -0.51 9.34 -7.09
N VAL A 133 -0.41 8.02 -7.05
CA VAL A 133 0.72 7.33 -6.44
C VAL A 133 1.94 7.40 -7.33
N ARG A 134 3.01 8.01 -6.84
CA ARG A 134 4.36 7.91 -7.41
C ARG A 134 5.06 6.66 -6.90
N ASP A 135 5.05 6.47 -5.58
CA ASP A 135 5.55 5.26 -4.91
C ASP A 135 4.67 4.85 -3.73
N GLY A 136 4.66 3.55 -3.43
CA GLY A 136 3.98 3.01 -2.25
C GLY A 136 2.66 2.29 -2.52
N HIS A 137 2.38 1.83 -3.75
CA HIS A 137 1.15 1.12 -4.11
C HIS A 137 0.82 -0.05 -3.16
N HIS A 138 1.83 -0.84 -2.78
CA HIS A 138 1.65 -1.95 -1.84
C HIS A 138 1.23 -1.48 -0.44
N ARG A 139 1.78 -0.36 0.05
CA ARG A 139 1.40 0.24 1.35
C ARG A 139 -0.04 0.75 1.32
N ILE A 140 -0.44 1.40 0.23
CA ILE A 140 -1.81 1.86 0.02
C ILE A 140 -2.78 0.68 -0.07
N SER A 141 -2.42 -0.36 -0.82
CA SER A 141 -3.19 -1.59 -0.94
C SER A 141 -3.42 -2.26 0.43
N VAL A 142 -2.36 -2.40 1.24
CA VAL A 142 -2.45 -2.93 2.61
C VAL A 142 -3.31 -2.03 3.49
N ALA A 143 -3.12 -0.70 3.43
CA ALA A 143 -3.91 0.25 4.20
C ALA A 143 -5.41 0.15 3.89
N GLN A 144 -5.78 0.04 2.61
CA GLN A 144 -7.18 -0.15 2.19
C GLN A 144 -7.73 -1.51 2.61
N ALA A 145 -6.98 -2.60 2.43
CA ALA A 145 -7.40 -3.94 2.86
C ALA A 145 -7.64 -4.02 4.38
N ARG A 146 -6.97 -3.17 5.15
CA ARG A 146 -7.15 -3.02 6.60
C ARG A 146 -8.24 -2.02 7.00
N GLY A 147 -8.91 -1.38 6.05
CA GLY A 147 -9.94 -0.39 6.32
C GLY A 147 -9.42 0.90 6.98
N GLN A 148 -8.15 1.26 6.76
CA GLN A 148 -7.63 2.56 7.18
C GLN A 148 -8.35 3.69 6.41
N TYR A 149 -8.41 4.89 7.01
CA TYR A 149 -9.05 6.06 6.39
C TYR A 149 -8.08 6.96 5.64
N ASP A 150 -6.86 7.07 6.15
CA ASP A 150 -5.80 7.94 5.66
C ASP A 150 -4.42 7.27 5.70
N ILE A 151 -3.44 7.93 5.09
CA ILE A 151 -2.05 7.47 5.03
C ILE A 151 -1.11 8.69 5.04
N GLU A 152 0.06 8.55 5.68
CA GLU A 152 1.12 9.55 5.65
C GLU A 152 1.82 9.55 4.28
N ALA A 153 1.94 10.72 3.66
CA ALA A 153 2.49 10.88 2.33
C ALA A 153 3.43 12.07 2.22
N ILE A 154 4.53 11.91 1.48
CA ILE A 154 5.34 13.00 0.92
C ILE A 154 4.63 13.45 -0.36
N VAL A 155 4.25 14.73 -0.44
CA VAL A 155 3.42 15.23 -1.55
C VAL A 155 4.14 16.28 -2.38
N VAL A 156 4.10 16.10 -3.70
CA VAL A 156 4.46 17.11 -4.70
C VAL A 156 3.18 17.54 -5.42
N GLU A 157 2.92 18.85 -5.50
CA GLU A 157 1.80 19.39 -6.26
C GLU A 157 2.26 19.72 -7.68
N TRP A 158 1.48 19.27 -8.67
CA TRP A 158 1.61 19.68 -10.06
C TRP A 158 0.50 20.66 -10.40
N VAL A 159 0.89 21.84 -10.85
CA VAL A 159 -0.02 22.81 -11.46
C VAL A 159 -0.09 22.50 -12.95
N VAL A 160 -1.29 22.25 -13.47
CA VAL A 160 -1.54 21.91 -14.87
C VAL A 160 -2.37 23.01 -15.55
N ASP A 161 -2.22 23.14 -16.86
CA ASP A 161 -2.93 24.13 -17.70
C ASP A 161 -4.43 23.85 -17.92
#